data_AF-A0A397DYI9-F1
#
_entry.id   AF-A0A397DYI9-F1
#
_cell.length_a   1.000
_cell.length_b   1.000
_cell.length_c   1.000
_cell.angle_alpha   90.00
_cell.angle_beta   90.00
_cell.angle_gamma   90.00
#
_symmetry.space_group_name_H-M   'P 1'
#
loop_
_entity.id
_entity.type
_entity.pdbx_description
1 polymer ?
#
loop_
_entity_poly.entity_id
_entity_poly.type
_entity_poly.pdbx_seq_one_letter_code
_entity_poly.pdbx_strand_id
1 'polypeptide(L)'
;MVVWMGTTLTSYTVTSDDTVEAKSLSGFAWAPNDGRVFNWHPVLMSFGLLFCSSQAILIFVTKPYSHHVNKMIHVACHTCAIVSVIVGLVAVVRFHNEHDIKNFYSLHSWIGLATLLVFASQYALGFLAFFYPGVQVKLRMLLVPYHIGLGVGIVALVGITT
;
A
#
# COMPACT_ATOMS: atom_id res chain seq x y z
N MET A 1 -14.48 34.82 -5.93
CA MET A 1 -13.90 34.48 -4.61
C MET A 1 -12.99 33.28 -4.80
N VAL A 2 -11.67 33.47 -4.76
CA VAL A 2 -10.69 32.39 -4.99
C VAL A 2 -10.48 31.68 -3.65
N VAL A 3 -11.05 30.49 -3.49
CA VAL A 3 -10.80 29.63 -2.34
C VAL A 3 -9.42 28.99 -2.56
N TRP A 4 -8.42 29.45 -1.80
CA TRP A 4 -7.06 28.90 -1.80
C TRP A 4 -7.11 27.44 -1.28
N MET A 5 -6.39 26.51 -1.90
CA MET A 5 -6.35 25.09 -1.49
C MET A 5 -5.91 24.86 -0.03
N GLY A 6 -5.35 25.86 0.65
CA GLY A 6 -5.04 25.78 2.08
C GLY A 6 -6.26 25.76 3.01
N THR A 7 -7.45 26.19 2.55
CA THR A 7 -8.66 26.24 3.39
C THR A 7 -9.45 24.94 3.43
N THR A 8 -9.07 23.91 2.64
CA THR A 8 -9.77 22.61 2.61
C THR A 8 -9.21 21.59 3.61
N LEU A 9 -8.04 21.86 4.20
CA LEU A 9 -7.36 20.99 5.18
C LEU A 9 -7.43 21.57 6.59
N THR A 10 -8.56 22.14 6.95
CA THR A 10 -8.83 22.61 8.33
C THR A 10 -10.20 22.11 8.73
N SER A 11 -10.26 21.32 9.80
CA SER A 11 -11.52 20.93 10.44
C SER A 11 -11.87 21.93 11.52
N TYR A 12 -13.16 22.22 11.68
CA TYR A 12 -13.67 23.03 12.78
C TYR A 12 -14.45 22.13 13.73
N THR A 13 -14.05 22.11 15.00
CA THR A 13 -14.74 21.34 16.04
C THR A 13 -15.29 22.29 17.10
N VAL A 14 -16.56 22.11 17.46
CA VAL A 14 -17.19 22.85 18.56
C VAL A 14 -16.80 22.16 19.87
N THR A 15 -16.15 22.90 20.76
CA THR A 15 -15.75 22.42 22.08
C THR A 15 -16.93 22.52 23.05
N SER A 16 -16.87 21.84 24.20
CA SER A 16 -17.91 21.88 25.25
C SER A 16 -18.31 23.29 25.71
N ASP A 17 -17.42 24.27 25.50
CA ASP A 17 -17.58 25.66 25.92
C ASP A 17 -18.16 26.54 24.80
N ASP A 18 -18.79 25.94 23.78
CA ASP A 18 -19.30 26.57 22.54
C ASP A 18 -18.24 27.31 21.70
N THR A 19 -16.95 27.11 21.99
CA THR A 19 -15.86 27.67 21.18
C THR A 19 -15.57 26.81 19.96
N VAL A 20 -15.44 27.45 18.80
CA VAL A 20 -15.01 26.79 17.55
C VAL A 20 -13.49 26.78 17.48
N GLU A 21 -12.90 25.59 17.56
CA GLU A 21 -11.45 25.42 17.38
C GLU A 21 -11.14 24.98 15.95
N ALA A 22 -10.20 25.68 15.31
CA ALA A 22 -9.70 25.33 13.98
C ALA A 22 -8.48 24.41 14.11
N LYS A 23 -8.59 23.17 13.63
CA LYS A 23 -7.50 22.20 13.61
C LYS A 23 -7.04 21.93 12.19
N SER A 24 -5.75 22.12 11.91
CA SER A 24 -5.17 21.78 10.61
C SER A 24 -5.08 20.27 10.43
N LEU A 25 -5.58 19.78 9.30
CA LEU A 25 -5.50 18.40 8.83
C LEU A 25 -4.26 18.14 7.94
N SER A 26 -3.47 19.18 7.68
CA SER A 26 -2.29 19.09 6.83
C SER A 26 -1.10 18.46 7.55
N GLY A 27 -0.21 17.84 6.77
CA GLY A 27 1.02 17.23 7.26
C GLY A 27 0.84 15.81 7.81
N PHE A 28 1.82 15.37 8.57
CA PHE A 28 1.90 14.00 9.08
C PHE A 28 2.16 14.03 10.58
N ALA A 29 1.51 13.13 11.31
CA ALA A 29 1.78 12.92 12.73
C ALA A 29 1.76 11.44 13.05
N TRP A 30 2.44 11.07 14.13
CA TRP A 30 2.35 9.74 14.72
C TRP A 30 1.97 9.79 16.22
N ALA A 31 1.63 10.99 16.72
CA ALA A 31 1.21 11.20 18.09
C ALA A 31 -0.13 10.48 18.40
N PRO A 32 -0.39 10.06 19.65
CA PRO A 32 -1.69 9.53 20.07
C PRO A 32 -2.84 10.52 19.85
N ASN A 33 -4.00 10.02 19.39
CA ASN A 33 -5.22 10.80 19.15
C ASN A 33 -5.06 11.96 18.16
N ASP A 34 -4.09 11.86 17.24
CA ASP A 34 -3.89 12.82 16.16
C ASP A 34 -4.44 12.26 14.84
N GLY A 35 -5.52 12.85 14.33
CA GLY A 35 -6.14 12.45 13.07
C GLY A 35 -5.21 12.51 11.85
N ARG A 36 -4.10 13.25 11.91
CA ARG A 36 -3.08 13.27 10.84
C ARG A 36 -2.33 11.95 10.69
N VAL A 37 -2.49 11.01 11.63
CA VAL A 37 -1.99 9.64 11.47
C VAL A 37 -2.61 8.96 10.24
N PHE A 38 -3.85 9.30 9.87
CA PHE A 38 -4.51 8.78 8.68
C PHE A 38 -3.76 9.14 7.40
N ASN A 39 -3.13 10.31 7.32
CA ASN A 39 -2.44 10.77 6.10
C ASN A 39 -1.29 9.85 5.68
N TRP A 40 -0.74 9.05 6.60
CA TRP A 40 0.23 8.00 6.26
C TRP A 40 -0.37 6.88 5.42
N HIS A 41 -1.64 6.55 5.62
CA HIS A 41 -2.31 5.47 4.90
C HIS A 41 -2.27 5.66 3.38
N PRO A 42 -2.88 6.71 2.78
CA PRO A 42 -2.88 6.85 1.32
C PRO A 42 -1.47 7.01 0.75
N VAL A 43 -0.58 7.76 1.42
CA VAL A 43 0.79 7.97 0.93
C VAL A 43 1.60 6.69 0.89
N LEU A 44 1.54 5.88 1.96
CA LEU A 44 2.27 4.61 2.02
C LEU A 44 1.65 3.53 1.12
N MET A 45 0.32 3.56 0.92
CA MET A 45 -0.35 2.68 -0.03
C MET A 45 0.03 3.04 -1.47
N SER A 46 -0.01 4.33 -1.85
CA SER A 46 0.45 4.78 -3.18
C SER A 46 1.93 4.51 -3.41
N PHE A 47 2.79 4.81 -2.44
CA PHE A 47 4.22 4.55 -2.59
C PHE A 47 4.52 3.05 -2.71
N GLY A 48 3.96 2.23 -1.82
CA GLY A 48 4.22 0.80 -1.79
C GLY A 48 3.54 0.04 -2.93
N LEU A 49 2.21 0.06 -2.96
CA LEU A 49 1.44 -0.74 -3.90
C LEU A 49 1.45 -0.15 -5.30
N LEU A 50 1.32 1.17 -5.47
CA LEU A 50 1.28 1.73 -6.82
C LEU A 50 2.69 1.90 -7.40
N PHE A 51 3.54 2.68 -6.76
CA PHE A 51 4.87 3.00 -7.30
C PHE A 51 5.83 1.80 -7.22
N CYS A 52 6.17 1.32 -6.03
CA CYS A 52 7.17 0.27 -5.88
C CYS A 52 6.77 -1.04 -6.59
N SER A 53 5.52 -1.47 -6.48
CA SER A 53 5.09 -2.71 -7.14
C SER A 53 5.08 -2.60 -8.68
N SER A 54 4.70 -1.44 -9.24
CA SER A 54 4.75 -1.21 -10.69
C SER A 54 6.18 -1.19 -11.21
N GLN A 55 7.11 -0.52 -10.49
CA GLN A 55 8.52 -0.55 -10.86
C GLN A 55 9.12 -1.96 -10.77
N ALA A 56 8.70 -2.74 -9.78
CA ALA A 56 9.16 -4.12 -9.60
C ALA A 56 8.79 -5.03 -10.78
N ILE A 57 7.61 -4.88 -11.37
CA ILE A 57 7.21 -5.69 -12.55
C ILE A 57 7.85 -5.17 -13.84
N LEU A 58 8.02 -3.85 -13.98
CA LEU A 58 8.59 -3.21 -15.17
C LEU A 58 10.10 -3.40 -15.31
N ILE A 59 10.81 -3.77 -14.24
CA ILE A 59 12.27 -3.91 -14.28
C ILE A 59 12.74 -4.93 -15.32
N PHE A 60 11.97 -6.01 -15.52
CA PHE A 60 12.28 -7.06 -16.50
C PHE A 60 12.03 -6.64 -17.96
N VAL A 61 11.32 -5.53 -18.19
CA VAL A 61 10.99 -5.02 -19.52
C VAL A 61 11.80 -3.78 -19.87
N THR A 62 12.00 -2.88 -18.90
CA THR A 62 12.48 -1.51 -19.14
C THR A 62 13.98 -1.32 -18.99
N LYS A 63 14.68 -2.21 -18.26
CA LYS A 63 16.10 -2.04 -17.94
C LYS A 63 16.98 -3.16 -18.52
N PRO A 64 18.10 -2.82 -19.17
CA PRO A 64 19.00 -3.78 -19.81
C PRO A 64 20.01 -4.39 -18.83
N TYR A 65 19.62 -4.65 -17.57
CA TYR A 65 20.51 -5.33 -16.62
C TYR A 65 20.47 -6.85 -16.79
N SER A 66 21.38 -7.55 -16.12
CA SER A 66 21.35 -9.02 -16.10
C SER A 66 20.09 -9.52 -15.41
N HIS A 67 19.61 -10.70 -15.81
CA HIS A 67 18.41 -11.32 -15.23
C HIS A 67 18.52 -11.47 -13.69
N HIS A 68 19.72 -11.75 -13.17
CA HIS A 68 19.96 -11.81 -11.74
C HIS A 68 19.74 -10.47 -11.04
N VAL A 69 20.27 -9.37 -11.60
CA VAL A 69 20.10 -8.03 -11.04
C VAL A 69 18.64 -7.59 -11.10
N ASN A 70 17.96 -7.81 -12.22
CA ASN A 70 16.53 -7.52 -12.36
C ASN A 70 15.70 -8.28 -11.32
N LYS A 71 16.03 -9.56 -11.06
CA LYS A 71 15.37 -10.35 -10.01
C LYS A 71 15.61 -9.79 -8.61
N MET A 72 16.82 -9.35 -8.29
CA MET A 72 17.12 -8.74 -6.99
C MET A 72 16.32 -7.45 -6.79
N ILE A 73 16.29 -6.58 -7.80
CA ILE A 73 15.52 -5.33 -7.76
C ILE A 73 14.02 -5.62 -7.61
N HIS A 74 13.50 -6.59 -8.37
CA HIS A 74 12.10 -7.02 -8.26
C HIS A 74 11.71 -7.43 -6.84
N VAL A 75 12.51 -8.32 -6.21
CA VAL A 75 12.27 -8.77 -4.83
C VAL A 75 12.44 -7.62 -3.84
N ALA A 76 13.46 -6.78 -3.99
CA ALA A 76 13.70 -5.63 -3.12
C ALA A 76 12.53 -4.63 -3.16
N CYS A 77 12.06 -4.26 -4.36
CA CYS A 77 10.95 -3.34 -4.52
C CYS A 77 9.64 -3.90 -3.95
N HIS A 78 9.33 -5.19 -4.15
CA HIS A 78 8.16 -5.81 -3.53
C HIS A 78 8.30 -5.91 -1.99
N THR A 79 9.51 -6.13 -1.47
CA THR A 79 9.76 -6.09 -0.02
C THR A 79 9.48 -4.69 0.54
N CYS A 80 9.99 -3.63 -0.11
CA CYS A 80 9.69 -2.25 0.27
C CYS A 80 8.19 -1.96 0.22
N ALA A 81 7.49 -2.48 -0.79
CA ALA A 81 6.03 -2.35 -0.89
C ALA A 81 5.32 -2.98 0.30
N ILE A 82 5.69 -4.21 0.70
CA ILE A 82 5.10 -4.90 1.86
C ILE A 82 5.32 -4.11 3.14
N VAL A 83 6.54 -3.62 3.39
CA VAL A 83 6.84 -2.82 4.59
C VAL A 83 6.01 -1.54 4.62
N SER A 84 5.94 -0.82 3.49
CA SER A 84 5.15 0.41 3.36
C SER A 84 3.66 0.15 3.66
N VAL A 85 3.11 -0.89 3.07
CA VAL A 85 1.71 -1.31 3.27
C VAL A 85 1.42 -1.67 4.72
N ILE A 86 2.29 -2.41 5.38
CA ILE A 86 2.10 -2.77 6.80
C ILE A 86 1.99 -1.50 7.64
N VAL A 87 2.91 -0.54 7.45
CA VAL A 87 2.88 0.73 8.19
C VAL A 87 1.61 1.54 7.86
N GLY A 88 1.20 1.60 6.58
CA GLY A 88 -0.03 2.28 6.18
C GLY A 88 -1.31 1.61 6.70
N LEU A 89 -1.32 0.28 6.84
CA LEU A 89 -2.44 -0.46 7.42
C LEU A 89 -2.52 -0.22 8.94
N VAL A 90 -1.37 -0.23 9.62
CA VAL A 90 -1.30 0.15 11.04
C VAL A 90 -1.81 1.56 11.26
N ALA A 91 -1.45 2.51 10.39
CA ALA A 91 -1.90 3.89 10.48
C ALA A 91 -3.43 4.04 10.40
N VAL A 92 -4.10 3.37 9.45
CA VAL A 92 -5.57 3.46 9.31
C VAL A 92 -6.32 2.71 10.40
N VAL A 93 -5.85 1.53 10.81
CA VAL A 93 -6.47 0.76 11.91
C VAL A 93 -6.36 1.54 13.22
N ARG A 94 -5.18 2.14 13.47
CA ARG A 94 -4.97 3.00 14.62
C ARG A 94 -5.86 4.24 14.58
N PHE A 95 -5.95 4.91 13.43
CA PHE A 95 -6.84 6.05 13.24
C PHE A 95 -8.28 5.69 13.62
N HIS A 96 -8.81 4.58 13.10
CA HIS A 96 -10.16 4.14 13.41
C HIS A 96 -10.36 3.81 14.89
N ASN A 97 -9.40 3.10 15.51
CA ASN A 97 -9.49 2.72 16.92
C ASN A 97 -9.42 3.92 17.87
N GLU A 98 -8.59 4.92 17.56
CA GLU A 98 -8.45 6.15 18.37
C GLU A 98 -9.63 7.12 18.23
N HIS A 99 -10.48 6.94 17.21
CA HIS A 99 -11.63 7.82 16.91
C HIS A 99 -12.98 7.07 16.94
N ASP A 100 -13.03 5.87 17.52
CA ASP A 100 -14.25 5.04 17.66
C ASP A 100 -14.97 4.74 16.32
N ILE A 101 -14.20 4.62 15.23
CA ILE A 101 -14.72 4.25 13.91
C ILE A 101 -14.65 2.73 13.76
N LYS A 102 -15.74 2.10 13.28
CA LYS A 102 -15.74 0.66 12.99
C LYS A 102 -14.76 0.35 11.86
N ASN A 103 -13.91 -0.67 12.03
CA ASN A 103 -13.01 -1.13 10.98
C ASN A 103 -13.74 -2.00 9.93
N PHE A 104 -13.17 -2.06 8.72
CA PHE A 104 -13.54 -3.01 7.65
C PHE A 104 -15.02 -3.03 7.21
N TYR A 105 -15.72 -1.91 7.25
CA TYR A 105 -17.13 -1.84 6.81
C TYR A 105 -17.31 -1.39 5.36
N SER A 106 -16.30 -0.75 4.75
CA SER A 106 -16.39 -0.18 3.41
C SER A 106 -15.98 -1.18 2.33
N LEU A 107 -16.57 -1.07 1.13
CA LEU A 107 -16.19 -1.89 -0.02
C LEU A 107 -14.69 -1.75 -0.33
N HIS A 108 -14.15 -0.52 -0.23
CA HIS A 108 -12.72 -0.24 -0.37
C HIS A 108 -11.89 -1.09 0.59
N SER A 109 -12.28 -1.18 1.87
CA SER A 109 -11.55 -1.99 2.86
C SER A 109 -11.60 -3.49 2.57
N TRP A 110 -12.70 -4.00 1.99
CA TRP A 110 -12.83 -5.41 1.60
C TRP A 110 -11.93 -5.75 0.42
N ILE A 111 -12.00 -4.94 -0.65
CA ILE A 111 -11.18 -5.15 -1.85
C ILE A 111 -9.70 -4.89 -1.51
N GLY A 112 -9.41 -3.88 -0.69
CA GLY A 112 -8.07 -3.58 -0.20
C GLY A 112 -7.49 -4.76 0.58
N LEU A 113 -8.22 -5.30 1.57
CA LEU A 113 -7.75 -6.46 2.34
C LEU A 113 -7.55 -7.69 1.44
N ALA A 114 -8.47 -7.99 0.52
CA ALA A 114 -8.31 -9.07 -0.44
C ALA A 114 -7.05 -8.87 -1.30
N THR A 115 -6.80 -7.66 -1.80
CA THR A 115 -5.62 -7.30 -2.58
C THR A 115 -4.34 -7.51 -1.78
N LEU A 116 -4.31 -7.10 -0.51
CA LEU A 116 -3.16 -7.31 0.37
C LEU A 116 -2.86 -8.79 0.61
N LEU A 117 -3.88 -9.61 0.85
CA LEU A 117 -3.72 -11.05 1.06
C LEU A 117 -3.20 -11.75 -0.18
N VAL A 118 -3.74 -11.42 -1.36
CA VAL A 118 -3.29 -11.99 -2.63
C VAL A 118 -1.87 -11.49 -2.96
N PHE A 119 -1.55 -10.23 -2.73
CA PHE A 119 -0.20 -9.67 -2.93
C PHE A 119 0.85 -10.32 -2.02
N ALA A 120 0.54 -10.48 -0.73
CA ALA A 120 1.44 -11.13 0.22
C ALA A 120 1.65 -12.61 -0.13
N SER A 121 0.59 -13.32 -0.52
CA SER A 121 0.66 -14.71 -0.97
C SER A 121 1.49 -14.84 -2.25
N GLN A 122 1.28 -13.93 -3.20
CA GLN A 122 2.03 -13.88 -4.46
C GLN A 122 3.52 -13.63 -4.23
N TYR A 123 3.85 -12.71 -3.31
CA TYR A 123 5.23 -12.44 -2.93
C TYR A 123 5.87 -13.66 -2.26
N ALA A 124 5.21 -14.27 -1.27
CA ALA A 124 5.73 -15.43 -0.55
C ALA A 124 5.96 -16.63 -1.48
N LEU A 125 4.95 -16.98 -2.30
CA LEU A 125 5.06 -18.07 -3.27
C LEU A 125 6.12 -17.77 -4.34
N GLY A 126 6.17 -16.54 -4.84
CA GLY A 126 7.19 -16.10 -5.80
C GLY A 126 8.61 -16.17 -5.23
N PHE A 127 8.79 -15.73 -3.99
CA PHE A 127 10.07 -15.80 -3.28
C PHE A 127 10.54 -17.25 -3.13
N LEU A 128 9.67 -18.12 -2.61
CA LEU A 128 10.00 -19.54 -2.41
C LEU A 128 10.25 -20.29 -3.73
N ALA A 129 9.48 -19.98 -4.78
CA ALA A 129 9.60 -20.66 -6.07
C ALA A 129 10.80 -20.19 -6.90
N PHE A 130 11.06 -18.87 -6.95
CA PHE A 130 11.97 -18.24 -7.92
C PHE A 130 13.22 -17.61 -7.31
N PHE A 131 13.26 -17.39 -5.98
CA PHE A 131 14.39 -16.76 -5.29
C PHE A 131 15.11 -17.76 -4.38
N TYR A 132 14.55 -18.10 -3.21
CA TYR A 132 15.15 -19.01 -2.24
C TYR A 132 14.07 -19.73 -1.40
N PRO A 133 14.16 -21.05 -1.14
CA PRO A 133 15.20 -22.00 -1.57
C PRO A 133 15.15 -22.33 -3.06
N GLY A 134 14.05 -21.98 -3.72
CA GLY A 134 13.81 -22.24 -5.13
C GLY A 134 13.32 -23.67 -5.37
N VAL A 135 12.39 -23.83 -6.31
CA VAL A 135 11.83 -25.15 -6.67
C VAL A 135 12.47 -25.76 -7.92
N GLN A 136 12.12 -27.00 -8.25
CA GLN A 136 12.59 -27.69 -9.46
C GLN A 136 12.25 -26.91 -10.74
N VAL A 137 13.12 -26.95 -11.74
CA VAL A 137 12.98 -26.18 -12.99
C VAL A 137 11.65 -26.47 -13.71
N LYS A 138 11.21 -27.74 -13.74
CA LYS A 138 9.91 -28.12 -14.32
C LYS A 138 8.74 -27.38 -13.68
N LEU A 139 8.73 -27.31 -12.35
CA LEU A 139 7.69 -26.60 -11.60
C LEU A 139 7.79 -25.09 -11.81
N ARG A 140 9.00 -24.52 -11.86
CA ARG A 140 9.17 -23.09 -12.18
C ARG A 140 8.56 -22.73 -13.52
N MET A 141 8.85 -23.51 -14.57
CA MET A 141 8.30 -23.27 -15.91
C MET A 141 6.77 -23.33 -15.92
N LEU A 142 6.17 -24.24 -15.15
CA LEU A 142 4.71 -24.31 -14.98
C LEU A 142 4.14 -23.09 -14.23
N LEU A 143 4.83 -22.60 -13.20
CA LEU A 143 4.34 -21.52 -12.33
C LEU A 143 4.53 -20.11 -12.91
N VAL A 144 5.52 -19.88 -13.77
CA VAL A 144 5.80 -18.56 -14.39
C VAL A 144 4.56 -17.89 -15.01
N PRO A 145 3.76 -18.53 -15.87
CA PRO A 145 2.60 -17.87 -16.47
C PRO A 145 1.56 -17.45 -15.42
N TYR A 146 1.34 -18.27 -14.39
CA TYR A 146 0.44 -17.91 -13.28
C TYR A 146 1.01 -16.77 -12.45
N HIS A 147 2.32 -16.77 -12.19
CA HIS A 147 2.98 -15.71 -11.44
C HIS A 147 2.85 -14.35 -12.17
N ILE A 148 3.07 -14.33 -13.48
CA ILE A 148 2.94 -13.11 -14.28
C ILE A 148 1.46 -12.68 -14.35
N GLY A 149 0.55 -13.59 -14.67
CA GLY A 149 -0.88 -13.29 -14.81
C GLY A 149 -1.51 -12.75 -13.53
N LEU A 150 -1.26 -13.42 -12.40
CA LEU A 150 -1.71 -12.95 -11.08
C LEU A 150 -1.05 -11.63 -10.69
N GLY A 151 0.25 -11.45 -10.97
CA GLY A 151 0.97 -10.21 -10.70
C GLY A 151 0.33 -9.00 -11.39
N VAL A 152 0.02 -9.12 -12.69
CA VAL A 152 -0.67 -8.07 -13.45
C VAL A 152 -2.09 -7.82 -12.91
N GLY A 153 -2.83 -8.89 -12.59
CA GLY A 153 -4.16 -8.77 -11.99
C GLY A 153 -4.15 -8.04 -10.64
N ILE A 154 -3.14 -8.27 -9.81
CA ILE A 154 -2.98 -7.56 -8.53
C ILE A 154 -2.72 -6.07 -8.77
N VAL A 155 -1.87 -5.69 -9.72
CA VAL A 155 -1.63 -4.27 -10.04
C VAL A 155 -2.92 -3.57 -10.50
N ALA A 156 -3.79 -4.26 -11.23
CA ALA A 156 -5.11 -3.74 -11.58
C ALA A 156 -6.01 -3.53 -10.35
N LEU A 157 -6.04 -4.50 -9.41
CA LEU A 157 -6.77 -4.36 -8.15
C LEU A 157 -6.24 -3.23 -7.28
N VAL A 158 -4.91 -3.05 -7.23
CA VAL A 158 -4.25 -1.92 -6.58
C VAL A 158 -4.79 -0.61 -7.17
N GLY A 159 -4.84 -0.45 -8.49
CA GLY A 159 -5.36 0.76 -9.13
C GLY A 159 -6.81 1.12 -8.77
N ILE A 160 -7.61 0.16 -8.30
CA ILE A 160 -9.01 0.37 -7.88
C ILE A 160 -9.11 0.68 -6.37
N THR A 161 -8.08 0.31 -5.60
CA THR A 161 -8.07 0.37 -4.13
C THR A 161 -7.12 1.40 -3.53
N THR A 162 -6.28 2.07 -4.33
CA THR A 162 -5.31 3.07 -3.85
C THR A 162 -5.79 4.49 -4.16
#